data_AF-A0A945ACR5-F1
#
_entry.id   AF-A0A945ACR5-F1
#
_cell.length_a   1.000
_cell.length_b   1.000
_cell.length_c   1.000
_cell.angle_alpha   90.00
_cell.angle_beta   90.00
_cell.angle_gamma   90.00
#
_symmetry.space_group_name_H-M   'P 1'
#
loop_
_entity.id
_entity.type
_entity.pdbx_description
1 polymer ?
#
loop_
_entity_poly.entity_id
_entity_poly.type
_entity_poly.pdbx_seq_one_letter_code
_entity_poly.pdbx_strand_id
1 'polypeptide(L)'
;MVITREVLAQKLKNYLSGEEQFEQLISWSEDIMMDGEIATQDFEIIRDIIARLGVSDVASFGLSWEELNAMLNRLGYKTRLEFETI
;
A
#
# COMPACT_ATOMS: atom_id res chain seq x y z
N MET A 1 -7.81 9.93 -10.66
CA MET A 1 -7.63 10.41 -9.28
C MET A 1 -6.14 10.55 -9.06
N VAL A 2 -5.68 11.67 -8.49
CA VAL A 2 -4.27 11.83 -8.17
C VAL A 2 -3.94 11.06 -6.89
N ILE A 3 -2.97 10.16 -6.96
CA ILE A 3 -2.51 9.35 -5.83
C ILE A 3 -1.52 10.15 -5.00
N THR A 4 -1.90 10.39 -3.75
CA THR A 4 -1.08 11.06 -2.73
C THR A 4 -0.64 10.06 -1.66
N ARG A 5 0.20 10.51 -0.72
CA ARG A 5 0.59 9.70 0.44
C ARG A 5 -0.61 9.24 1.26
N GLU A 6 -1.59 10.11 1.43
CA GLU A 6 -2.81 9.83 2.19
C GLU A 6 -3.65 8.75 1.51
N VAL A 7 -3.79 8.83 0.18
CA VAL A 7 -4.53 7.82 -0.60
C VAL A 7 -3.86 6.46 -0.47
N LEU A 8 -2.55 6.39 -0.66
CA LEU A 8 -1.80 5.15 -0.55
C LEU A 8 -1.81 4.59 0.88
N ALA A 9 -1.64 5.45 1.89
CA ALA A 9 -1.70 5.03 3.30
C ALA A 9 -3.09 4.50 3.68
N GLN A 10 -4.16 5.13 3.18
CA GLN A 10 -5.52 4.65 3.41
C GLN A 10 -5.75 3.30 2.75
N LYS A 11 -5.21 3.09 1.55
CA LYS A 11 -5.29 1.80 0.85
C LYS A 11 -4.60 0.68 1.63
N LEU A 12 -3.38 0.94 2.11
CA LEU A 12 -2.65 0.02 3.00
C LEU A 12 -3.40 -0.24 4.31
N LYS A 13 -4.03 0.80 4.88
CA LYS A 13 -4.85 0.67 6.10
C LYS A 13 -6.03 -0.28 5.88
N ASN A 14 -6.78 -0.12 4.78
CA ASN A 14 -7.93 -0.98 4.48
C ASN A 14 -7.52 -2.45 4.33
N TYR A 15 -6.38 -2.71 3.69
CA TYR A 15 -5.83 -4.05 3.62
C TYR A 15 -5.48 -4.59 5.02
N LEU A 16 -4.77 -3.82 5.83
CA LEU A 16 -4.36 -4.22 7.17
C LEU A 16 -5.53 -4.41 8.15
N SER A 17 -6.63 -3.67 7.98
CA SER A 17 -7.86 -3.84 8.78
C SER A 17 -8.76 -4.96 8.26
N GLY A 18 -8.43 -5.60 7.14
CA GLY A 18 -9.24 -6.62 6.51
C GLY A 18 -10.50 -6.08 5.82
N GLU A 19 -10.61 -4.77 5.64
CA GLU A 19 -11.66 -4.12 4.86
C GLU A 19 -11.47 -4.33 3.34
N GLU A 20 -10.24 -4.61 2.92
CA GLU A 20 -9.87 -4.86 1.53
C GLU A 20 -9.02 -6.14 1.43
N GLN A 21 -9.28 -6.93 0.39
CA GLN A 21 -8.53 -8.16 0.13
C GLN A 21 -7.18 -7.85 -0.52
N PHE A 22 -6.22 -8.77 -0.35
CA PHE A 22 -4.87 -8.60 -0.88
C PHE A 22 -4.85 -8.44 -2.40
N GLU A 23 -5.67 -9.23 -3.10
CA GLU A 23 -5.80 -9.21 -4.56
C GLU A 23 -6.34 -7.86 -5.07
N GLN A 24 -7.19 -7.21 -4.29
CA GLN A 24 -7.73 -5.88 -4.61
C GLN A 24 -6.66 -4.78 -4.45
N LEU A 25 -5.76 -4.94 -3.48
CA LEU A 25 -4.60 -4.05 -3.31
C LEU A 25 -3.62 -4.18 -4.47
N ILE A 26 -3.37 -5.41 -4.92
CA ILE A 26 -2.48 -5.69 -6.06
C ILE A 26 -3.07 -5.12 -7.35
N SER A 27 -4.31 -5.50 -7.69
CA SER A 27 -4.99 -5.02 -8.90
C SER A 27 -5.05 -3.50 -8.95
N TRP A 28 -5.35 -2.85 -7.82
CA TRP A 28 -5.29 -1.39 -7.74
C TRP A 28 -3.89 -0.84 -8.02
N SER A 29 -2.85 -1.51 -7.52
CA SER A 29 -1.47 -1.07 -7.74
C SER A 29 -1.08 -1.20 -9.22
N GLU A 30 -1.49 -2.27 -9.88
CA GLU A 30 -1.30 -2.47 -11.32
C GLU A 30 -2.02 -1.38 -12.13
N ASP A 31 -3.28 -1.09 -11.82
CA ASP A 31 -4.06 -0.04 -12.48
C ASP A 31 -3.37 1.34 -12.37
N ILE A 32 -2.84 1.66 -11.19
CA ILE A 32 -2.11 2.93 -10.99
C ILE A 32 -0.78 2.94 -11.76
N MET A 33 -0.08 1.82 -11.87
CA MET A 33 1.16 1.76 -12.65
C MET A 33 0.91 1.87 -14.16
N MET A 34 -0.25 1.45 -14.65
CA MET A 34 -0.61 1.56 -16.07
C MET A 34 -1.07 2.97 -16.43
N ASP A 35 -2.11 3.47 -15.74
CA ASP A 35 -2.83 4.69 -16.15
C ASP A 35 -3.05 5.69 -14.99
N GLY A 36 -2.44 5.45 -13.83
CA GLY A 36 -2.60 6.28 -12.65
C GLY A 36 -1.85 7.60 -12.70
N GLU A 37 -2.44 8.64 -12.12
CA GLU A 37 -1.77 9.92 -11.88
C GLU A 37 -1.21 9.93 -10.47
N ILE A 38 0.11 10.03 -10.31
CA ILE A 38 0.77 10.15 -8.99
C ILE A 38 1.11 11.61 -8.75
N ALA A 39 0.87 12.10 -7.53
CA ALA A 39 1.25 13.46 -7.14
C ALA A 39 2.76 13.68 -7.35
N THR A 40 3.12 14.85 -7.91
CA THR A 40 4.54 15.20 -8.12
C THR A 40 5.28 15.28 -6.79
N GLN A 41 4.60 15.76 -5.75
CA GLN A 41 5.11 15.68 -4.39
C GLN A 41 5.16 14.21 -3.97
N ASP A 42 6.33 13.74 -3.54
CA ASP A 42 6.54 12.37 -3.05
C ASP A 42 6.38 11.28 -4.11
N PHE A 43 6.41 11.67 -5.40
CA PHE A 43 6.28 10.79 -6.55
C PHE A 43 7.11 9.51 -6.42
N GLU A 44 8.42 9.63 -6.18
CA GLU A 44 9.32 8.48 -6.06
C GLU A 44 8.90 7.52 -4.95
N ILE A 45 8.54 8.04 -3.77
CA ILE A 45 8.14 7.22 -2.63
C ILE A 45 6.86 6.46 -2.95
N ILE A 46 5.86 7.15 -3.52
CA ILE A 46 4.56 6.58 -3.85
C ILE A 46 4.72 5.53 -4.96
N ARG A 47 5.40 5.88 -6.06
CA ARG A 47 5.65 4.99 -7.19
C ARG A 47 6.39 3.73 -6.77
N ASP A 48 7.45 3.85 -5.96
CA ASP A 48 8.24 2.69 -5.53
C ASP A 48 7.40 1.72 -4.69
N ILE A 49 6.55 2.24 -3.80
CA ILE A 49 5.66 1.42 -2.99
C ILE A 49 4.63 0.72 -3.89
N ILE A 50 3.97 1.46 -4.79
CA ILE A 50 2.96 0.91 -5.69
C ILE A 50 3.56 -0.16 -6.60
N ALA A 51 4.73 0.08 -7.18
CA ALA A 51 5.43 -0.89 -7.99
C ALA A 51 5.76 -2.17 -7.21
N ARG A 52 6.13 -2.05 -5.93
CA ARG A 52 6.39 -3.21 -5.07
C ARG A 52 5.12 -4.00 -4.75
N LEU A 53 3.99 -3.32 -4.52
CA LEU A 53 2.69 -3.94 -4.27
C LEU A 53 2.17 -4.71 -5.50
N GLY A 54 2.35 -4.16 -6.70
CA GLY A 54 1.89 -4.75 -7.95
C GLY A 54 2.58 -6.06 -8.36
N VAL A 55 3.61 -6.51 -7.63
CA VAL A 55 4.32 -7.78 -7.87
C VAL A 55 4.28 -8.71 -6.67
N SER A 56 3.37 -8.48 -5.72
CA SER A 56 3.33 -9.20 -4.44
C SER A 56 2.46 -10.46 -4.45
N ASP A 57 1.77 -10.77 -5.54
CA ASP A 57 0.89 -11.94 -5.71
C ASP A 57 1.65 -13.26 -5.88
N VAL A 58 2.93 -13.17 -6.27
CA VAL A 58 3.83 -14.32 -6.35
C VAL A 58 4.32 -14.73 -4.96
N ALA A 59 4.20 -16.03 -4.63
CA ALA A 59 4.49 -16.57 -3.29
C ALA A 59 5.90 -16.25 -2.75
N SER A 60 6.87 -15.97 -3.62
CA SER A 60 8.23 -15.55 -3.25
C SER A 60 8.36 -14.08 -2.85
N PHE A 61 7.31 -13.26 -3.05
CA PHE A 61 7.31 -11.81 -2.83
C PHE A 61 6.12 -11.33 -2.00
N GLY A 62 5.49 -12.21 -1.21
CA GLY A 62 4.44 -11.82 -0.28
C GLY A 62 4.85 -10.65 0.62
N LEU A 63 3.88 -9.85 1.05
CA LEU A 63 4.13 -8.69 1.90
C LEU A 63 4.19 -9.11 3.37
N SER A 64 5.34 -8.91 4.00
CA SER A 64 5.46 -9.08 5.44
C SER A 64 4.89 -7.86 6.19
N TRP A 65 4.56 -8.05 7.47
CA TRP A 65 4.18 -6.95 8.35
C TRP A 65 5.27 -5.88 8.43
N GLU A 66 6.54 -6.28 8.55
CA GLU A 66 7.69 -5.37 8.62
C GLU A 66 7.79 -4.52 7.36
N GLU A 67 7.52 -5.10 6.19
CA GLU A 67 7.55 -4.39 4.92
C GLU A 67 6.42 -3.36 4.83
N LEU A 68 5.19 -3.75 5.17
CA LEU A 68 4.03 -2.83 5.21
C LEU A 68 4.25 -1.70 6.21
N ASN A 69 4.80 -1.99 7.39
CA ASN A 69 5.15 -0.99 8.38
C ASN A 69 6.26 -0.04 7.86
N ALA A 70 7.28 -0.57 7.18
CA ALA A 70 8.32 0.27 6.57
C ALA A 70 7.75 1.20 5.48
N MET A 71 6.82 0.71 4.66
CA MET A 71 6.10 1.52 3.66
C MET A 71 5.32 2.65 4.35
N LEU A 72 4.53 2.35 5.39
CA LEU A 72 3.77 3.35 6.14
C LEU A 72 4.69 4.41 6.79
N ASN A 73 5.83 4.00 7.37
CA ASN A 73 6.80 4.93 7.93
C ASN A 73 7.39 5.87 6.87
N ARG A 74 7.70 5.36 5.67
CA ARG A 74 8.15 6.19 4.53
C ARG A 74 7.10 7.20 4.08
N LEU A 75 5.82 6.87 4.23
CA LEU A 75 4.69 7.78 3.96
C LEU A 75 4.44 8.78 5.09
N GLY A 76 5.14 8.65 6.24
CA GLY A 76 4.98 9.53 7.40
C GLY A 76 3.97 9.04 8.44
N TYR A 77 3.54 7.78 8.35
CA TYR A 77 2.58 7.17 9.27
C TYR A 77 3.27 6.18 10.19
N LYS A 78 2.83 6.17 11.46
CA LYS A 78 3.25 5.17 12.44
C LYS A 78 2.12 4.16 12.64
N THR A 79 2.43 2.87 12.57
CA THR A 79 1.46 1.81 12.87
C THR A 79 1.19 1.68 14.35
N ARG A 80 -0.07 1.46 14.72
CA ARG A 80 -0.51 1.03 16.05
C ARG A 80 -1.40 -0.19 15.88
N LEU A 81 -1.10 -1.25 16.61
CA LEU A 81 -1.88 -2.49 16.61
C LEU A 81 -2.80 -2.51 17.83
N GLU A 82 -4.02 -2.98 17.62
CA GLU A 82 -5.03 -3.17 18.66
C GLU A 82 -5.63 -4.58 18.47
N PHE A 83 -6.05 -5.20 19.58
CA PHE A 83 -6.60 -6.55 19.60
C PHE A 83 -7.95 -6.52 20.29
N GLU A 84 -8.91 -7.23 19.73
CA GLU A 84 -10.26 -7.37 20.28
C GLU A 84 -10.54 -8.84 20.60
N THR A 85 -11.34 -9.10 21.62
CA THR A 85 -11.83 -10.44 21.94
C THR A 85 -12.89 -10.86 20.94
N ILE A 86 -12.80 -12.11 20.46
CA ILE A 86 -13.76 -12.76 19.54
C ILE A 86 -15.08 -13.05 20.25
#